data_AF-X0YTD4-F1
#
_entry.id   AF-X0YTD4-F1
#
_cell.length_a   1.000
_cell.length_b   1.000
_cell.length_c   1.000
_cell.angle_alpha   90.00
_cell.angle_beta   90.00
_cell.angle_gamma   90.00
#
_symmetry.space_group_name_H-M   'P 1'
#
loop_
_entity.id
_entity.type
_entity.pdbx_description
1 polymer ?
#
loop_
_entity_poly.entity_id
_entity_poly.type
_entity_poly.pdbx_seq_one_letter_code
_entity_poly.pdbx_strand_id
1 'polypeptide(L)'
;MKSNIKTKRILLSLTIIILISVFCIFNLINNEELNQIENNDGKFLGTPLSIDNNWTAIEAIYDWCTGAGIENNPYIIENVSIDAQSSGSCINIQNSNDYFIIQNCILYSSNSYNTAGITLYNITNGKIINNH
;
A
#
# COMPACT_ATOMS: atom_id res chain seq x y z
N MET A 1 34.61 11.37 55.28
CA MET A 1 34.90 10.25 54.35
C MET A 1 33.67 9.49 53.80
N LYS A 2 32.42 9.68 54.29
CA LYS A 2 31.21 8.98 53.78
C LYS A 2 30.57 9.60 52.53
N SER A 3 30.82 10.88 52.24
CA SER A 3 30.23 11.60 51.08
C SER A 3 30.68 11.01 49.73
N ASN A 4 31.97 10.71 49.58
CA ASN A 4 32.56 10.20 48.33
C ASN A 4 31.98 8.84 47.88
N ILE A 5 31.55 8.00 48.83
CA ILE A 5 30.94 6.70 48.52
C ILE A 5 29.52 6.89 47.98
N LYS A 6 28.75 7.83 48.54
CA LYS A 6 27.40 8.16 48.03
C LYS A 6 27.47 8.76 46.63
N THR A 7 28.38 9.71 46.40
CA THR A 7 28.59 10.32 45.07
C THR A 7 29.03 9.31 44.03
N LYS A 8 29.93 8.39 44.37
CA LYS A 8 30.35 7.29 43.46
C LYS A 8 29.21 6.33 43.11
N ARG A 9 28.33 6.01 44.08
CA ARG A 9 27.15 5.17 43.83
C ARG A 9 26.13 5.86 42.92
N ILE A 10 25.92 7.16 43.09
CA ILE A 10 25.07 7.98 42.21
C ILE A 10 25.64 8.03 40.79
N LEU A 11 26.95 8.25 40.66
CA LEU A 11 27.62 8.27 39.36
C LEU A 11 27.50 6.92 38.64
N LEU A 12 27.70 5.81 39.37
CA LEU A 12 27.53 4.46 38.83
C LEU A 12 26.09 4.21 38.35
N SER A 13 25.08 4.64 39.11
CA SER A 13 23.68 4.49 38.66
C SER A 13 23.39 5.30 37.41
N LEU A 14 23.90 6.53 37.30
CA LEU A 14 23.72 7.36 36.11
C LEU A 14 24.39 6.74 34.88
N THR A 15 25.58 6.17 35.03
CA THR A 15 26.26 5.49 33.91
C THR A 15 25.48 4.27 33.43
N ILE A 16 24.87 3.51 34.34
CA ILE A 16 24.06 2.34 33.97
C ILE A 16 22.78 2.78 33.27
N ILE A 17 22.11 3.83 33.74
CA ILE A 17 20.91 4.38 33.09
C ILE A 17 21.22 4.85 31.68
N ILE A 18 22.35 5.55 31.47
CA ILE A 18 22.77 6.00 30.13
C ILE A 18 23.02 4.80 29.22
N LEU A 19 23.73 3.78 29.68
CA LEU A 19 23.97 2.56 28.88
C LEU A 19 22.67 1.83 28.52
N ILE A 20 21.72 1.74 29.44
CA ILE A 20 20.40 1.16 29.19
C ILE A 20 19.65 1.99 28.14
N SER A 21 19.64 3.32 28.26
CA SER A 21 18.97 4.17 27.27
C SER A 21 19.58 4.07 25.87
N VAL A 22 20.91 3.98 25.76
CA VAL A 22 21.59 3.82 24.47
C VAL A 22 21.26 2.47 23.85
N PHE A 23 21.21 1.41 24.66
CA PHE A 23 20.79 0.08 24.20
C PHE A 23 19.34 0.06 23.73
N CYS A 24 18.42 0.71 24.45
CA CYS A 24 17.03 0.85 24.03
C CYS A 24 16.90 1.61 22.69
N ILE A 25 17.63 2.71 22.52
CA ILE A 25 17.64 3.49 21.27
C ILE A 25 18.20 2.64 20.11
N PHE A 26 19.29 1.90 20.34
CA PHE A 26 19.87 1.02 19.33
C PHE A 26 18.87 -0.05 18.86
N ASN A 27 18.17 -0.70 19.80
CA ASN A 27 17.13 -1.65 19.44
C ASN A 27 15.97 -1.00 18.69
N LEU A 28 15.59 0.23 19.06
CA LEU A 28 14.52 0.97 18.36
C LEU A 28 14.90 1.28 16.92
N ILE A 29 16.13 1.74 16.67
CA ILE A 29 16.65 2.04 15.33
C ILE A 29 16.71 0.76 14.49
N ASN A 30 17.19 -0.35 15.05
CA ASN A 30 17.26 -1.61 14.31
C ASN A 30 15.87 -2.24 14.07
N ASN A 31 14.87 -1.89 14.87
CA ASN A 31 13.47 -2.29 14.63
C ASN A 31 12.84 -1.52 13.47
N GLU A 32 13.46 -0.46 12.93
CA GLU A 32 12.96 0.21 11.72
C GLU A 32 13.00 -0.70 10.48
N GLU A 33 13.80 -1.77 10.48
CA GLU A 33 13.73 -2.80 9.42
C GLU A 33 12.44 -3.64 9.45
N LEU A 34 11.67 -3.64 10.55
CA LEU A 34 10.35 -4.28 10.63
C LEU A 34 9.19 -3.35 10.22
N ASN A 35 9.46 -2.06 10.00
CA ASN A 35 8.54 -1.11 9.34
C ASN A 35 8.71 -1.11 7.81
N GLN A 36 9.37 -2.11 7.24
CA GLN A 36 9.17 -2.45 5.81
C GLN A 36 7.80 -3.10 5.56
N ILE A 37 6.97 -3.23 6.60
CA ILE A 37 5.53 -3.42 6.48
C ILE A 37 4.93 -2.01 6.48
N GLU A 38 4.38 -1.58 5.34
CA GLU A 38 3.73 -0.27 5.12
C GLU A 38 4.63 0.94 4.76
N ASN A 39 5.74 0.70 4.05
CA ASN A 39 6.35 1.70 3.17
C ASN A 39 6.18 1.32 1.68
N ASN A 40 5.07 0.66 1.35
CA ASN A 40 4.52 0.82 0.02
C ASN A 40 3.79 2.15 0.06
N ASP A 41 4.24 3.15 -0.69
CA ASP A 41 3.47 4.35 -1.08
C ASP A 41 2.14 4.00 -1.80
N GLY A 42 1.70 2.74 -1.73
CA GLY A 42 0.55 2.23 -2.40
C GLY A 42 -0.70 2.29 -1.54
N LYS A 43 -1.76 2.88 -2.09
CA LYS A 43 -3.06 3.00 -1.43
C LYS A 43 -3.66 1.62 -1.20
N PHE A 44 -4.06 1.30 0.04
CA PHE A 44 -4.83 0.09 0.31
C PHE A 44 -6.33 0.32 0.13
N LEU A 45 -6.94 -0.45 -0.77
CA LEU A 45 -8.37 -0.62 -0.93
C LEU A 45 -8.76 -1.96 -0.31
N GLY A 46 -9.45 -1.90 0.83
CA GLY A 46 -10.02 -3.08 1.47
C GLY A 46 -11.28 -3.62 0.79
N THR A 47 -11.57 -3.22 -0.45
CA THR A 47 -12.77 -3.61 -1.19
C THR A 47 -12.50 -3.73 -2.70
N PRO A 48 -13.18 -4.66 -3.41
CA PRO A 48 -13.17 -4.72 -4.86
C PRO A 48 -13.50 -3.40 -5.55
N LEU A 49 -12.81 -3.11 -6.65
CA LEU A 49 -13.09 -1.99 -7.55
C LEU A 49 -13.91 -2.48 -8.75
N SER A 50 -15.08 -1.89 -8.96
CA SER A 50 -15.93 -2.16 -10.12
C SER A 50 -16.12 -0.91 -10.96
N ILE A 51 -15.79 -0.99 -12.23
CA ILE A 51 -15.92 0.08 -13.22
C ILE A 51 -16.82 -0.43 -14.35
N ASP A 52 -17.99 0.16 -14.53
CA ASP A 52 -18.92 -0.14 -15.62
C ASP A 52 -19.15 1.13 -16.42
N ASN A 53 -18.22 1.40 -17.35
CA ASN A 53 -18.17 2.62 -18.16
C ASN A 53 -18.33 3.94 -17.36
N ASN A 54 -17.94 3.96 -16.09
CA ASN A 54 -18.12 5.07 -15.15
C ASN A 54 -16.78 5.64 -14.65
N TRP A 55 -15.73 5.58 -15.46
CA TRP A 55 -14.37 6.00 -15.11
C TRP A 55 -14.27 7.42 -14.56
N THR A 56 -15.00 8.38 -15.13
CA THR A 56 -15.01 9.77 -14.63
C THR A 56 -15.44 9.85 -13.17
N ALA A 57 -16.34 8.97 -12.72
CA ALA A 57 -16.73 8.92 -11.31
C ALA A 57 -15.61 8.36 -10.44
N ILE A 58 -14.89 7.34 -10.92
CA ILE A 58 -13.74 6.75 -10.21
C ILE A 58 -12.61 7.77 -10.08
N GLU A 59 -12.24 8.43 -11.18
CA GLU A 59 -11.21 9.49 -11.21
C GLU A 59 -11.57 10.66 -10.30
N ALA A 60 -12.84 11.09 -10.27
CA ALA A 60 -13.27 12.18 -9.39
C ALA A 60 -13.30 11.82 -7.89
N ILE A 61 -13.49 10.54 -7.55
CA ILE A 61 -13.60 10.07 -6.16
C ILE A 61 -12.23 9.70 -5.59
N TYR A 62 -11.35 9.15 -6.41
CA TYR A 62 -10.11 8.51 -5.97
C TYR A 62 -8.89 9.23 -6.52
N ASP A 63 -8.09 9.79 -5.60
CA ASP A 63 -6.84 10.50 -5.88
C ASP A 63 -5.77 9.68 -6.62
N TRP A 64 -5.79 8.36 -6.45
CA TRP A 64 -4.90 7.41 -7.13
C TRP A 64 -5.36 7.02 -8.54
N CYS A 65 -6.56 7.43 -8.95
CA CYS A 65 -7.04 7.26 -10.32
C CYS A 65 -6.89 8.60 -11.03
N THR A 66 -6.07 8.67 -12.08
CA THR A 66 -5.83 9.92 -12.82
C THR A 66 -6.09 9.74 -14.31
N GLY A 67 -6.11 10.82 -15.08
CA GLY A 67 -6.22 10.80 -16.53
C GLY A 67 -7.63 11.09 -17.07
N ALA A 68 -7.82 10.95 -18.38
CA ALA A 68 -9.05 11.38 -19.05
C ALA A 68 -9.66 10.33 -20.00
N GLY A 69 -9.15 9.10 -20.02
CA GLY A 69 -9.69 8.01 -20.84
C GLY A 69 -9.38 8.08 -22.34
N ILE A 70 -8.47 8.96 -22.77
CA ILE A 70 -8.07 9.12 -24.17
C ILE A 70 -6.69 8.52 -24.44
N GLU A 71 -6.35 8.22 -25.69
CA GLU A 71 -5.10 7.53 -26.06
C GLU A 71 -3.84 8.18 -25.47
N ASN A 72 -3.76 9.51 -25.51
CA ASN A 72 -2.62 10.29 -25.01
C ASN A 72 -2.73 10.65 -23.52
N ASN A 73 -3.86 10.35 -22.88
CA ASN A 73 -4.11 10.60 -21.45
C ASN A 73 -5.08 9.53 -20.91
N PRO A 74 -4.65 8.26 -20.87
CA PRO A 74 -5.50 7.16 -20.43
C PRO A 74 -5.85 7.31 -18.95
N TYR A 75 -6.93 6.67 -18.50
CA TYR A 75 -7.14 6.49 -17.06
C TYR A 75 -6.02 5.63 -16.47
N ILE A 76 -5.42 6.03 -15.36
CA ILE A 76 -4.32 5.32 -14.71
C ILE A 76 -4.76 4.92 -13.32
N ILE A 77 -4.74 3.61 -13.05
CA ILE A 77 -4.82 3.02 -11.72
C ILE A 77 -3.42 2.53 -11.39
N GLU A 78 -2.74 3.17 -10.44
CA GLU A 78 -1.36 2.83 -10.13
C GLU A 78 -1.04 2.76 -8.64
N ASN A 79 -0.13 1.85 -8.28
CA ASN A 79 0.34 1.66 -6.91
C ASN A 79 -0.83 1.45 -5.94
N VAL A 80 -1.79 0.60 -6.29
CA VAL A 80 -2.94 0.29 -5.42
C VAL A 80 -2.90 -1.16 -4.97
N SER A 81 -3.07 -1.39 -3.68
CA SER A 81 -3.26 -2.73 -3.12
C SER A 81 -4.76 -2.98 -2.93
N ILE A 82 -5.32 -4.03 -3.54
CA ILE A 82 -6.77 -4.31 -3.51
C ILE A 82 -7.03 -5.73 -2.99
N ASP A 83 -7.80 -5.80 -1.91
CA ASP A 83 -8.29 -7.05 -1.33
C ASP A 83 -9.70 -7.37 -1.88
N ALA A 84 -9.83 -8.48 -2.59
CA ALA A 84 -11.13 -8.96 -3.08
C ALA A 84 -11.98 -9.64 -1.99
N GLN A 85 -11.47 -9.77 -0.75
CA GLN A 85 -12.19 -10.31 0.40
C GLN A 85 -12.77 -11.72 0.17
N SER A 86 -12.06 -12.56 -0.58
CA SER A 86 -12.55 -13.89 -0.99
C SER A 86 -13.85 -13.84 -1.79
N SER A 87 -14.13 -12.72 -2.47
CA SER A 87 -15.36 -12.49 -3.22
C SER A 87 -15.06 -11.84 -4.56
N GLY A 88 -15.08 -12.65 -5.62
CA GLY A 88 -15.02 -12.14 -6.98
C GLY A 88 -13.61 -11.68 -7.40
N SER A 89 -13.54 -10.57 -8.13
CA SER A 89 -12.30 -9.99 -8.71
C SER A 89 -11.86 -8.75 -7.94
N CYS A 90 -10.57 -8.47 -7.84
CA CYS A 90 -10.09 -7.23 -7.20
C CYS A 90 -10.47 -6.01 -8.04
N ILE A 91 -10.19 -6.08 -9.35
CA ILE A 91 -10.59 -5.06 -10.33
C ILE A 91 -11.51 -5.71 -11.34
N ASN A 92 -12.69 -5.15 -11.54
CA ASN A 92 -13.63 -5.57 -12.57
C ASN A 92 -13.99 -4.37 -13.44
N ILE A 93 -13.64 -4.41 -14.73
CA ILE A 93 -13.92 -3.33 -15.69
C ILE A 93 -14.79 -3.87 -16.81
N GLN A 94 -15.89 -3.20 -17.06
CA GLN A 94 -16.92 -3.62 -18.00
C GLN A 94 -17.33 -2.48 -18.94
N ASN A 95 -17.68 -2.86 -20.18
CA ASN A 95 -18.38 -2.02 -21.16
C ASN A 95 -17.72 -0.68 -21.49
N SER A 96 -16.39 -0.61 -21.43
CA SER A 96 -15.65 0.62 -21.66
C SER A 96 -14.75 0.52 -22.89
N ASN A 97 -14.80 1.57 -23.70
CA ASN A 97 -13.88 1.80 -24.80
C ASN A 97 -12.81 2.85 -24.45
N ASP A 98 -12.77 3.33 -23.20
CA ASP A 98 -11.79 4.30 -22.77
C ASP A 98 -10.40 3.66 -22.68
N TYR A 99 -9.38 4.48 -22.92
CA TYR A 99 -8.00 4.06 -22.74
C TYR A 99 -7.69 4.02 -21.25
N PHE A 100 -7.13 2.92 -20.76
CA PHE A 100 -6.71 2.80 -19.37
C PHE A 100 -5.43 1.98 -19.19
N ILE A 101 -4.76 2.22 -18.07
CA ILE A 101 -3.58 1.50 -17.62
C ILE A 101 -3.79 1.08 -16.16
N ILE A 102 -3.65 -0.21 -15.88
CA ILE A 102 -3.54 -0.74 -14.52
C ILE A 102 -2.08 -1.13 -14.31
N GLN A 103 -1.38 -0.46 -13.39
CA GLN A 103 0.05 -0.70 -13.19
C GLN A 103 0.52 -0.74 -11.75
N ASN A 104 1.50 -1.60 -11.45
CA ASN A 104 2.16 -1.68 -10.15
C ASN A 104 1.17 -1.91 -8.98
N CYS A 105 0.06 -2.61 -9.22
CA CYS A 105 -0.92 -2.94 -8.19
C CYS A 105 -0.63 -4.31 -7.54
N ILE A 106 -1.07 -4.47 -6.29
CA ILE A 106 -1.06 -5.74 -5.55
C ILE A 106 -2.50 -6.21 -5.39
N LEU A 107 -2.86 -7.34 -5.98
CA LEU A 107 -4.24 -7.82 -6.09
C LEU A 107 -4.36 -9.20 -5.45
N TYR A 108 -5.08 -9.32 -4.35
CA TYR A 108 -5.11 -10.57 -3.58
C TYR A 108 -6.50 -10.92 -3.04
N SER A 109 -6.64 -12.16 -2.54
CA SER A 109 -7.88 -12.75 -2.05
C SER A 109 -9.03 -12.80 -3.08
N SER A 110 -8.74 -12.81 -4.38
CA SER A 110 -9.78 -13.10 -5.38
C SER A 110 -10.20 -14.56 -5.27
N ASN A 111 -11.49 -14.84 -5.14
CA ASN A 111 -12.00 -16.20 -5.02
C ASN A 111 -13.39 -16.32 -5.68
N SER A 112 -13.43 -16.95 -6.85
CA SER A 112 -14.63 -17.47 -7.52
C SER A 112 -14.22 -18.27 -8.75
N TYR A 113 -15.09 -19.18 -9.20
CA TYR A 113 -14.84 -20.03 -10.38
C TYR A 113 -14.63 -19.25 -11.69
N ASN A 114 -15.11 -18.00 -11.76
CA ASN A 114 -15.08 -17.16 -12.96
C ASN A 114 -14.41 -15.80 -12.73
N THR A 115 -13.57 -15.67 -11.69
CA THR A 115 -12.91 -14.40 -11.37
C THR A 115 -11.39 -14.53 -11.30
N ALA A 116 -10.73 -13.39 -11.44
CA ALA A 116 -9.29 -13.23 -11.38
C ALA A 116 -8.96 -11.91 -10.64
N GLY A 117 -7.69 -11.65 -10.34
CA GLY A 117 -7.29 -10.35 -9.77
C GLY A 117 -7.80 -9.17 -10.61
N ILE A 118 -7.76 -9.29 -11.95
CA ILE A 118 -8.34 -8.33 -12.89
C ILE A 118 -9.30 -9.08 -13.82
N THR A 119 -10.53 -8.62 -13.95
CA THR A 119 -11.53 -9.12 -14.90
C THR A 119 -11.94 -8.00 -15.84
N LEU A 120 -11.85 -8.27 -17.13
CA LEU A 120 -12.20 -7.34 -18.21
C LEU A 120 -13.31 -7.95 -19.06
N TYR A 121 -14.41 -7.22 -19.23
CA TYR A 121 -15.53 -7.65 -20.06
C TYR A 121 -15.94 -6.54 -21.03
N ASN A 122 -15.98 -6.85 -22.33
CA ASN A 122 -16.33 -5.86 -23.36
C ASN A 122 -15.41 -4.61 -23.30
N ILE A 123 -14.11 -4.84 -23.44
CA ILE A 123 -13.03 -3.85 -23.31
C ILE A 123 -12.19 -3.78 -24.59
N THR A 124 -11.80 -2.57 -25.00
CA THR A 124 -11.04 -2.34 -26.24
C THR A 124 -9.63 -1.79 -26.03
N ASN A 125 -9.40 -0.88 -25.07
CA ASN A 125 -8.18 -0.04 -25.02
C ASN A 125 -7.38 -0.12 -23.70
N GLY A 126 -7.45 -1.25 -22.99
CA GLY A 126 -6.78 -1.46 -21.70
C GLY A 126 -5.33 -1.95 -21.80
N LYS A 127 -4.47 -1.50 -20.89
CA LYS A 127 -3.11 -2.03 -20.66
C LYS A 127 -2.95 -2.48 -19.22
N ILE A 128 -2.29 -3.62 -19.02
CA ILE A 128 -2.00 -4.21 -17.71
C ILE A 128 -0.49 -4.40 -17.59
N ILE A 129 0.15 -3.76 -16.61
CA ILE A 129 1.62 -3.69 -16.51
C ILE A 129 2.06 -3.96 -15.07
N ASN A 130 2.95 -4.93 -14.84
CA ASN A 130 3.60 -5.17 -13.54
C ASN A 130 2.62 -5.25 -12.34
N ASN A 131 1.57 -6.05 -12.44
CA ASN A 131 0.65 -6.30 -11.33
C ASN A 131 0.92 -7.67 -10.71
N HIS A 132 0.77 -7.77 -9.39
CA HIS A 132 1.07 -8.97 -8.60
C HIS A 132 -0.17 -9.56 -7.95
#